data_AF-A0A8C1EMH8-F1
#
_entry.id   AF-A0A8C1EMH8-F1
#
_cell.length_a   1.000
_cell.length_b   1.000
_cell.length_c   1.000
_cell.angle_alpha   90.00
_cell.angle_beta   90.00
_cell.angle_gamma   90.00
#
_symmetry.space_group_name_H-M   'P 1'
#
loop_
_entity.id
_entity.type
_entity.pdbx_description
1 polymer ?
#
loop_
_entity_poly.entity_id
_entity_poly.type
_entity_poly.pdbx_seq_one_letter_code
_entity_poly.pdbx_strand_id
1 'polypeptide(L)'
;MPSSFRKWSWRRRSTPLAVITLLPKLLRPKVKNKPTKQLTQSTSQTEPKCYTVEEAVETIGFGRFHILLFVIMGSANIVEALEIMLLAVVSPEIRCEWRLEDWQVALVSTMVFLGFMVFGVLCGYVADKYGRWKVVFGGFIWASYFSLLTSFSPSYGWFIFLRCMVGCGVAGTSQGFVLKTEFIPAKYRAFLLPLASIFWMLGSMLIIILGMTVVPTMGWRWMIRFSIIPSIILIGLFMFIPESARFQVSAGNIQGAMSTLNWIAKMNGATLPEGELREPEVVSMRSSFFFICLLEKNLLCMTDADPEHQIKHNQEEALCYCIPFNMADYQTLLISCLGEVALIPLNIGLLNIFGRKPSMVILLVLSAIFFMLVNICTTMFGFTVLLFLLRSVVSMNFNAVYIYTAEVYPTAVRSLGMGFCTSFSRVGGMIAPFIAQVLMSKSVILALSPFATACVICAVGVAFLPIETRGRALLVSIIIFSPTFLKTDFN
;
A
#
# COMPACT_ATOMS: atom_id res chain seq x y z
N MET A 1 33.23 54.92 -28.36
CA MET A 1 33.27 53.82 -29.36
C MET A 1 33.61 52.53 -28.61
N PRO A 2 32.91 51.44 -28.93
CA PRO A 2 31.77 50.94 -28.13
C PRO A 2 32.12 49.59 -27.46
N SER A 3 31.33 48.92 -26.62
CA SER A 3 29.87 48.91 -26.33
C SER A 3 29.68 48.05 -25.06
N SER A 4 29.18 48.58 -23.93
CA SER A 4 27.76 48.81 -23.54
C SER A 4 27.12 47.61 -22.82
N PHE A 5 26.98 47.63 -21.48
CA PHE A 5 25.80 48.10 -20.69
C PHE A 5 24.85 46.93 -20.32
N ARG A 6 24.24 46.79 -19.12
CA ARG A 6 23.96 47.70 -18.00
C ARG A 6 23.62 46.91 -16.70
N LYS A 7 24.03 47.46 -15.55
CA LYS A 7 23.82 47.07 -14.13
C LYS A 7 22.34 46.94 -13.72
N TRP A 8 22.05 46.27 -12.58
CA TRP A 8 21.15 46.79 -11.54
C TRP A 8 21.65 46.41 -10.12
N SER A 9 21.41 47.29 -9.15
CA SER A 9 22.22 47.54 -7.95
C SER A 9 21.64 47.05 -6.61
N TRP A 10 22.55 46.94 -5.63
CA TRP A 10 22.41 46.63 -4.20
C TRP A 10 21.74 47.69 -3.29
N ARG A 11 21.02 47.24 -2.25
CA ARG A 11 20.97 47.68 -0.81
C ARG A 11 19.56 47.49 -0.20
N ARG A 12 19.30 47.22 1.09
CA ARG A 12 19.96 46.63 2.29
C ARG A 12 18.92 46.75 3.43
N ARG A 13 18.94 45.82 4.41
CA ARG A 13 18.35 45.90 5.79
C ARG A 13 16.82 45.77 5.86
N SER A 14 16.16 45.20 6.88
CA SER A 14 16.50 44.65 8.22
C SER A 14 15.21 44.05 8.81
N THR A 15 15.26 42.89 9.49
CA THR A 15 14.31 42.54 10.57
C THR A 15 14.74 43.29 11.86
N PRO A 16 13.97 43.44 12.99
CA PRO A 16 12.90 42.56 13.52
C PRO A 16 11.73 43.26 14.29
N LEU A 17 10.82 42.44 14.86
CA LEU A 17 9.97 42.66 16.06
C LEU A 17 8.75 43.63 16.04
N ALA A 18 7.63 43.06 16.52
CA ALA A 18 6.50 43.68 17.23
C ALA A 18 5.50 44.55 16.44
N VAL A 19 4.38 43.95 16.01
CA VAL A 19 3.03 44.51 16.23
C VAL A 19 2.07 43.36 16.54
N ILE A 20 2.04 42.95 17.82
CA ILE A 20 0.85 42.41 18.45
C ILE A 20 -0.05 43.61 18.69
N THR A 21 -1.14 43.76 17.92
CA THR A 21 -2.42 44.33 18.34
C THR A 21 -3.36 44.43 17.13
N LEU A 22 -4.64 44.07 17.34
CA LEU A 22 -5.81 44.32 16.49
C LEU A 22 -6.34 43.18 15.59
N LEU A 23 -6.78 42.08 16.21
CA LEU A 23 -8.18 41.62 16.02
C LEU A 23 -9.09 42.59 16.80
N PRO A 24 -10.36 42.90 16.44
CA PRO A 24 -11.26 42.26 15.46
C PRO A 24 -12.12 43.25 14.60
N LYS A 25 -12.19 43.09 13.28
CA LYS A 25 -13.13 43.89 12.43
C LYS A 25 -13.83 43.15 11.28
N LEU A 26 -13.95 41.82 11.34
CA LEU A 26 -14.66 41.03 10.33
C LEU A 26 -15.87 40.27 10.90
N LEU A 27 -16.61 40.90 11.81
CA LEU A 27 -17.98 40.50 12.15
C LEU A 27 -18.93 41.65 11.80
N ARG A 28 -19.54 41.58 10.62
CA ARG A 28 -20.83 42.23 10.35
C ARG A 28 -21.72 41.27 9.56
N PRO A 29 -22.92 40.92 10.07
CA PRO A 29 -23.94 40.28 9.27
C PRO A 29 -24.60 41.34 8.38
N LYS A 30 -24.69 41.12 7.07
CA LYS A 30 -25.59 41.88 6.19
C LYS A 30 -26.90 41.10 6.06
N VAL A 31 -27.96 41.69 6.60
CA VAL A 31 -29.34 41.21 6.52
C VAL A 31 -30.06 41.88 5.35
N LYS A 32 -30.89 41.07 4.68
CA LYS A 32 -32.04 41.35 3.78
C LYS A 32 -31.77 41.79 2.34
N ASN A 33 -32.33 41.01 1.40
CA ASN A 33 -33.59 41.39 0.76
C ASN A 33 -34.40 40.15 0.33
N LYS A 34 -35.71 40.18 0.59
CA LYS A 34 -36.73 39.30 -0.04
C LYS A 34 -36.91 39.74 -1.49
N PRO A 35 -37.19 38.84 -2.44
CA PRO A 35 -37.83 39.22 -3.69
C PRO A 35 -39.35 39.07 -3.59
N THR A 36 -40.00 40.17 -3.95
CA THR A 36 -41.42 40.32 -4.26
C THR A 36 -41.82 39.39 -5.41
N LYS A 37 -43.02 38.79 -5.34
CA LYS A 37 -43.65 38.09 -6.48
C LYS A 37 -43.87 39.08 -7.62
N GLN A 38 -43.24 38.83 -8.78
CA GLN A 38 -43.72 39.33 -10.07
C GLN A 38 -43.84 38.15 -11.03
N LEU A 39 -44.97 38.10 -11.71
CA LEU A 39 -45.37 37.07 -12.66
C LEU A 39 -44.76 37.37 -14.04
N THR A 40 -44.56 36.31 -14.82
CA THR A 40 -44.33 36.25 -16.29
C THR A 40 -43.01 36.81 -16.86
N GLN A 41 -42.10 35.92 -17.23
CA GLN A 41 -41.93 35.46 -18.62
C GLN A 41 -40.90 34.31 -18.66
N SER A 42 -41.30 33.19 -19.27
CA SER A 42 -40.47 32.02 -19.51
C SER A 42 -39.37 32.35 -20.54
N THR A 43 -38.14 32.49 -20.08
CA THR A 43 -36.96 32.31 -20.93
C THR A 43 -36.21 31.11 -20.36
N SER A 44 -36.35 29.96 -21.03
CA SER A 44 -35.58 28.75 -20.78
C SER A 44 -34.11 29.00 -21.15
N GLN A 45 -33.36 29.63 -20.24
CA GLN A 45 -31.90 29.53 -20.26
C GLN A 45 -31.54 28.21 -19.59
N THR A 46 -31.18 27.22 -20.40
CA THR A 46 -30.60 25.97 -19.96
C THR A 46 -29.36 26.30 -19.15
N GLU A 47 -29.38 26.11 -17.83
CA GLU A 47 -28.15 26.16 -17.03
C GLU A 47 -27.13 25.20 -17.66
N PRO A 48 -25.84 25.58 -17.79
CA PRO A 48 -24.85 24.70 -18.37
C PRO A 48 -24.79 23.41 -17.55
N LYS A 49 -25.10 22.27 -18.17
CA LYS A 49 -24.98 20.96 -17.54
C LYS A 49 -23.55 20.85 -17.00
N CYS A 50 -23.39 20.52 -15.72
CA CYS A 50 -22.10 20.30 -15.09
C CYS A 50 -22.01 18.82 -14.72
N TYR A 51 -20.85 18.20 -14.92
CA TYR A 51 -20.61 16.82 -14.50
C TYR A 51 -19.31 16.73 -13.69
N THR A 52 -19.23 15.69 -12.85
CA THR A 52 -18.05 15.44 -12.00
C THR A 52 -17.09 14.45 -12.66
N VAL A 53 -15.84 14.36 -12.19
CA VAL A 53 -14.88 13.36 -12.68
C VAL A 53 -15.40 11.93 -12.45
N GLU A 54 -16.17 11.71 -11.39
CA GLU A 54 -16.78 10.41 -11.12
C GLU A 54 -17.84 10.04 -12.16
N GLU A 55 -18.75 10.97 -12.46
CA GLU A 55 -19.77 10.79 -13.49
C GLU A 55 -19.16 10.59 -14.89
N ALA A 56 -18.05 11.27 -15.20
CA ALA A 56 -17.30 11.06 -16.43
C ALA A 56 -16.70 9.64 -16.50
N VAL A 57 -16.04 9.17 -15.44
CA VAL A 57 -15.44 7.83 -15.38
C VAL A 57 -16.51 6.74 -15.43
N GLU A 58 -17.67 6.97 -14.81
CA GLU A 58 -18.81 6.04 -14.87
C GLU A 58 -19.44 5.99 -16.27
N THR A 59 -19.58 7.13 -16.93
CA THR A 59 -20.12 7.22 -18.31
C THR A 59 -19.19 6.57 -19.33
N ILE A 60 -17.87 6.77 -19.18
CA ILE A 60 -16.86 6.12 -20.03
C ILE A 60 -16.89 4.59 -19.91
N GLY A 61 -17.22 4.08 -18.71
CA GLY A 61 -17.33 2.65 -18.44
C GLY A 61 -16.00 1.89 -18.47
N PHE A 62 -16.06 0.57 -18.26
CA PHE A 62 -14.90 -0.31 -18.32
C PHE A 62 -14.56 -0.68 -19.78
N GLY A 63 -13.29 -0.61 -20.15
CA GLY A 63 -12.85 -0.80 -21.55
C GLY A 63 -11.37 -1.15 -21.68
N ARG A 64 -10.82 -1.03 -22.90
CA ARG A 64 -9.44 -1.43 -23.23
C ARG A 64 -8.40 -0.71 -22.39
N PHE A 65 -8.59 0.58 -22.10
CA PHE A 65 -7.69 1.33 -21.23
C PHE A 65 -7.62 0.71 -19.83
N HIS A 66 -8.78 0.33 -19.28
CA HIS A 66 -8.84 -0.23 -17.93
C HIS A 66 -8.16 -1.60 -17.84
N ILE A 67 -8.24 -2.42 -18.89
CA ILE A 67 -7.50 -3.69 -18.97
C ILE A 67 -5.99 -3.43 -19.03
N LEU A 68 -5.54 -2.51 -19.90
CA LEU A 68 -4.13 -2.12 -20.00
C LEU A 68 -3.60 -1.59 -18.66
N LEU A 69 -4.35 -0.70 -18.02
CA LEU A 69 -4.04 -0.16 -16.70
C LEU A 69 -3.97 -1.27 -15.65
N PHE A 70 -4.92 -2.20 -15.65
CA PHE A 70 -4.93 -3.33 -14.72
C PHE A 70 -3.69 -4.21 -14.89
N VAL A 71 -3.23 -4.44 -16.12
CA VAL A 71 -2.01 -5.24 -16.39
C VAL A 71 -0.75 -4.48 -15.98
N ILE A 72 -0.57 -3.22 -16.38
CA ILE A 72 0.65 -2.44 -16.06
C ILE A 72 0.72 -2.12 -14.57
N MET A 73 -0.39 -1.70 -13.97
CA MET A 73 -0.41 -1.46 -12.52
C MET A 73 -0.47 -2.76 -11.72
N GLY A 74 -0.92 -3.86 -12.32
CA GLY A 74 -0.79 -5.20 -11.77
C GLY A 74 0.67 -5.65 -11.69
N SER A 75 1.45 -5.50 -12.76
CA SER A 75 2.88 -5.84 -12.77
C SER A 75 3.70 -4.99 -11.80
N ALA A 76 3.27 -3.77 -11.46
CA ALA A 76 3.81 -3.03 -10.32
C ALA A 76 3.71 -3.78 -8.98
N ASN A 77 2.62 -4.52 -8.72
CA ASN A 77 2.51 -5.36 -7.54
C ASN A 77 3.44 -6.58 -7.59
N ILE A 78 3.75 -7.11 -8.79
CA ILE A 78 4.75 -8.18 -8.94
C ILE A 78 6.10 -7.67 -8.43
N VAL A 79 6.53 -6.50 -8.89
CA VAL A 79 7.81 -5.88 -8.51
C VAL A 79 7.87 -5.57 -7.01
N GLU A 80 6.79 -5.02 -6.45
CA GLU A 80 6.72 -4.76 -5.01
C GLU A 80 6.80 -6.05 -4.18
N ALA A 81 6.09 -7.10 -4.61
CA ALA A 81 6.13 -8.40 -3.94
C ALA A 81 7.50 -9.06 -4.04
N LEU A 82 8.17 -8.98 -5.20
CA LEU A 82 9.53 -9.44 -5.40
C LEU A 82 10.47 -8.81 -4.37
N GLU A 83 10.51 -7.48 -4.26
CA GLU A 83 11.44 -6.78 -3.35
C GLU A 83 11.20 -7.10 -1.87
N ILE A 84 9.93 -7.20 -1.44
CA ILE A 84 9.60 -7.48 -0.04
C ILE A 84 9.87 -8.96 0.30
N MET A 85 9.49 -9.89 -0.58
CA MET A 85 9.67 -11.34 -0.35
C MET A 85 11.12 -11.79 -0.56
N LEU A 86 11.93 -11.03 -1.30
CA LEU A 86 13.35 -11.31 -1.48
C LEU A 86 14.12 -11.35 -0.16
N LEU A 87 13.70 -10.58 0.85
CA LEU A 87 14.31 -10.61 2.18
C LEU A 87 14.19 -11.98 2.83
N ALA A 88 13.02 -12.63 2.72
CA ALA A 88 12.78 -13.95 3.30
C ALA A 88 13.68 -15.02 2.66
N VAL A 89 13.95 -14.92 1.36
CA VAL A 89 14.80 -15.86 0.62
C VAL A 89 16.30 -15.58 0.85
N VAL A 90 16.70 -14.31 0.95
CA VAL A 90 18.12 -13.93 1.12
C VAL A 90 18.61 -14.08 2.56
N SER A 91 17.73 -13.94 3.56
CA SER A 91 18.08 -14.00 4.99
C SER A 91 18.96 -15.21 5.42
N PRO A 92 18.65 -16.47 5.07
CA PRO A 92 19.51 -17.60 5.46
C PRO A 92 20.87 -17.59 4.77
N GLU A 93 20.93 -17.14 3.51
CA GLU A 93 22.18 -17.09 2.73
C GLU A 93 23.18 -16.07 3.30
N ILE A 94 22.70 -14.88 3.67
CA ILE A 94 23.55 -13.84 4.27
C ILE A 94 23.98 -14.20 5.69
N ARG A 95 23.17 -15.00 6.42
CA ARG A 95 23.52 -15.52 7.74
C ARG A 95 24.77 -16.39 7.62
N CYS A 96 24.82 -17.25 6.62
CA CYS A 96 25.95 -18.14 6.36
C CYS A 96 27.20 -17.40 5.87
N GLU A 97 27.06 -16.48 4.91
CA GLU A 97 28.19 -15.71 4.35
C GLU A 97 28.92 -14.88 5.40
N TRP A 98 28.18 -14.14 6.24
CA TRP A 98 28.75 -13.20 7.20
C TRP A 98 28.70 -13.70 8.66
N ARG A 99 28.29 -14.95 8.89
CA ARG A 99 28.18 -15.60 10.22
C ARG A 99 27.42 -14.74 11.23
N LEU A 100 26.22 -14.31 10.84
CA LEU A 100 25.41 -13.35 11.58
C LEU A 100 24.66 -13.99 12.76
N GLU A 101 24.45 -13.21 13.82
CA GLU A 101 23.55 -13.55 14.94
C GLU A 101 22.07 -13.34 14.56
N ASP A 102 21.14 -13.97 15.29
CA ASP A 102 19.70 -13.93 14.99
C ASP A 102 19.14 -12.50 14.91
N TRP A 103 19.58 -11.61 15.80
CA TRP A 103 19.15 -10.20 15.79
C TRP A 103 19.69 -9.44 14.59
N GLN A 104 20.87 -9.80 14.07
CA GLN A 104 21.45 -9.20 12.87
C GLN A 104 20.66 -9.65 11.62
N VAL A 105 20.24 -10.91 11.55
CA VAL A 105 19.37 -11.38 10.46
C VAL A 105 18.02 -10.66 10.50
N ALA A 106 17.43 -10.49 11.69
CA ALA A 106 16.19 -9.72 11.87
C ALA A 106 16.34 -8.23 11.51
N LEU A 107 17.52 -7.65 11.75
CA LEU A 107 17.81 -6.24 11.47
C LEU A 107 17.71 -5.91 9.98
N VAL A 108 18.03 -6.85 9.09
CA VAL A 108 17.97 -6.66 7.63
C VAL A 108 16.55 -6.30 7.19
N SER A 109 15.55 -7.10 7.58
CA SER A 109 14.16 -6.81 7.24
C SER A 109 13.64 -5.55 7.94
N THR A 110 14.04 -5.37 9.19
CA THR A 110 13.67 -4.20 10.00
C THR A 110 14.12 -2.89 9.35
N MET A 111 15.32 -2.85 8.79
CA MET A 111 15.87 -1.63 8.18
C MET A 111 15.20 -1.27 6.84
N VAL A 112 14.76 -2.26 6.06
CA VAL A 112 13.92 -2.02 4.87
C VAL A 112 12.59 -1.39 5.30
N PHE A 113 11.95 -1.95 6.32
CA PHE A 113 10.68 -1.43 6.82
C PHE A 113 10.82 -0.07 7.51
N LEU A 114 11.96 0.21 8.15
CA LEU A 114 12.30 1.53 8.67
C LEU A 114 12.40 2.56 7.55
N GLY A 115 13.12 2.25 6.48
CA GLY A 115 13.19 3.09 5.28
C GLY A 115 11.81 3.36 4.69
N PHE A 116 10.97 2.33 4.58
CA PHE A 116 9.58 2.45 4.14
C PHE A 116 8.77 3.36 5.06
N MET A 117 8.86 3.21 6.38
CA MET A 117 8.09 3.98 7.35
C MET A 117 8.44 5.48 7.30
N VAL A 118 9.73 5.82 7.24
CA VAL A 118 10.18 7.22 7.21
C VAL A 118 9.79 7.89 5.89
N PHE A 119 10.00 7.20 4.77
CA PHE A 119 9.71 7.77 3.45
C PHE A 119 8.25 7.62 3.02
N GLY A 120 7.46 6.73 3.60
CA GLY A 120 6.06 6.51 3.21
C GLY A 120 5.19 7.74 3.42
N VAL A 121 5.32 8.40 4.58
CA VAL A 121 4.61 9.66 4.85
C VAL A 121 5.10 10.78 3.91
N LEU A 122 6.41 10.86 3.68
CA LEU A 122 7.00 11.86 2.78
C LEU A 122 6.52 11.66 1.33
N CYS A 123 6.58 10.44 0.83
CA CYS A 123 6.09 10.07 -0.50
C CYS A 123 4.59 10.33 -0.64
N GLY A 124 3.78 10.06 0.39
CA GLY A 124 2.36 10.40 0.39
C GLY A 124 2.11 11.91 0.25
N TYR A 125 2.83 12.73 1.04
CA TYR A 125 2.76 14.20 0.94
C TYR A 125 3.22 14.72 -0.43
N VAL A 126 4.35 14.21 -0.94
CA VAL A 126 4.87 14.59 -2.26
C VAL A 126 3.91 14.15 -3.37
N ALA A 127 3.25 13.00 -3.24
CA ALA A 127 2.31 12.47 -4.23
C ALA A 127 1.05 13.34 -4.33
N ASP A 128 0.52 13.81 -3.20
CA ASP A 128 -0.64 14.70 -3.18
C ASP A 128 -0.29 16.14 -3.63
N LYS A 129 0.99 16.56 -3.58
CA LYS A 129 1.41 17.91 -4.02
C LYS A 129 1.91 17.99 -5.46
N TYR A 130 2.70 17.02 -5.92
CA TYR A 130 3.42 17.07 -7.19
C TYR A 130 2.90 16.10 -8.26
N GLY A 131 2.02 15.18 -7.87
CA GLY A 131 1.45 14.15 -8.74
C GLY A 131 1.86 12.75 -8.31
N ARG A 132 0.91 11.82 -8.38
CA ARG A 132 1.09 10.43 -7.91
C ARG A 132 1.92 9.64 -8.90
N TRP A 133 1.71 9.87 -10.18
CA TRP A 133 2.49 9.21 -11.24
C TRP A 133 3.98 9.44 -11.06
N LYS A 134 4.41 10.69 -10.79
CA LYS A 134 5.83 11.04 -10.62
C LYS A 134 6.47 10.34 -9.42
N VAL A 135 5.76 10.24 -8.31
CA VAL A 135 6.26 9.58 -7.09
C VAL A 135 6.39 8.08 -7.30
N VAL A 136 5.41 7.44 -7.94
CA VAL A 136 5.45 6.00 -8.23
C VAL A 136 6.57 5.68 -9.22
N PHE A 137 6.69 6.45 -10.30
CA PHE A 137 7.73 6.29 -11.30
C PHE A 137 9.14 6.50 -10.71
N GLY A 138 9.33 7.58 -9.96
CA GLY A 138 10.59 7.85 -9.25
C GLY A 138 10.93 6.77 -8.22
N GLY A 139 9.91 6.22 -7.54
CA GLY A 139 10.05 5.10 -6.61
C GLY A 139 10.60 3.84 -7.30
N PHE A 140 10.10 3.48 -8.49
CA PHE A 140 10.60 2.33 -9.24
C PHE A 140 12.05 2.49 -9.67
N ILE A 141 12.43 3.67 -10.17
CA ILE A 141 13.81 3.98 -10.55
C ILE A 141 14.73 3.86 -9.34
N TRP A 142 14.33 4.49 -8.22
CA TRP A 142 15.10 4.47 -6.97
C TRP A 142 15.26 3.05 -6.42
N ALA A 143 14.16 2.31 -6.28
CA ALA A 143 14.18 0.94 -5.77
C ALA A 143 15.04 0.02 -6.65
N SER A 144 14.86 0.07 -7.98
CA SER A 144 15.63 -0.77 -8.91
C SER A 144 17.13 -0.46 -8.87
N TYR A 145 17.49 0.83 -8.77
CA TYR A 145 18.88 1.25 -8.65
C TYR A 145 19.52 0.73 -7.36
N PHE A 146 18.92 1.00 -6.19
CA PHE A 146 19.50 0.56 -4.91
C PHE A 146 19.45 -0.96 -4.72
N SER A 147 18.44 -1.64 -5.30
CA SER A 147 18.38 -3.10 -5.33
C SER A 147 19.55 -3.67 -6.13
N LEU A 148 19.88 -3.06 -7.29
CA LEU A 148 21.05 -3.46 -8.08
C LEU A 148 22.36 -3.26 -7.31
N LEU A 149 22.52 -2.09 -6.68
CA LEU A 149 23.69 -1.80 -5.85
C LEU A 149 23.84 -2.80 -4.70
N THR A 150 22.72 -3.28 -4.14
CA THR A 150 22.74 -4.27 -3.05
C THR A 150 23.41 -5.58 -3.48
N SER A 151 23.33 -5.97 -4.76
CA SER A 151 24.03 -7.16 -5.26
C SER A 151 25.55 -7.04 -5.24
N PHE A 152 26.08 -5.82 -5.14
CA PHE A 152 27.52 -5.51 -5.09
C PHE A 152 28.00 -5.18 -3.66
N SER A 153 27.17 -5.35 -2.64
CA SER A 153 27.54 -4.99 -1.27
C SER A 153 28.75 -5.81 -0.77
N PRO A 154 29.86 -5.16 -0.38
CA PRO A 154 31.06 -5.86 0.08
C PRO A 154 30.98 -6.29 1.56
N SER A 155 30.15 -5.59 2.35
CA SER A 155 30.01 -5.83 3.79
C SER A 155 28.55 -5.75 4.24
N TYR A 156 28.25 -6.39 5.36
CA TYR A 156 26.92 -6.42 5.97
C TYR A 156 26.37 -5.00 6.28
N GLY A 157 27.21 -4.08 6.75
CA GLY A 157 26.79 -2.70 7.01
C GLY A 157 26.34 -1.95 5.74
N TRP A 158 27.08 -2.13 4.63
CA TRP A 158 26.69 -1.58 3.32
C TRP A 158 25.41 -2.24 2.81
N PHE A 159 25.26 -3.54 3.00
CA PHE A 159 24.06 -4.27 2.63
C PHE A 159 22.83 -3.72 3.33
N ILE A 160 22.86 -3.55 4.66
CA ILE A 160 21.74 -2.98 5.43
C ILE A 160 21.40 -1.56 4.97
N PHE A 161 22.42 -0.72 4.76
CA PHE A 161 22.21 0.66 4.32
C PHE A 161 21.51 0.72 2.96
N LEU A 162 21.98 -0.07 1.99
CA LEU A 162 21.37 -0.16 0.67
C LEU A 162 19.94 -0.72 0.74
N ARG A 163 19.70 -1.70 1.61
CA ARG A 163 18.37 -2.25 1.89
C ARG A 163 17.41 -1.22 2.47
N CYS A 164 17.87 -0.39 3.39
CA CYS A 164 17.10 0.74 3.89
C CYS A 164 16.70 1.69 2.74
N MET A 165 17.63 2.00 1.83
CA MET A 165 17.36 2.84 0.66
C MET A 165 16.38 2.19 -0.34
N VAL A 166 16.41 0.86 -0.50
CA VAL A 166 15.39 0.12 -1.26
C VAL A 166 14.02 0.31 -0.61
N GLY A 167 13.93 0.18 0.71
CA GLY A 167 12.71 0.45 1.48
C GLY A 167 12.12 1.83 1.22
N CYS A 168 12.97 2.86 1.13
CA CYS A 168 12.54 4.21 0.77
C CYS A 168 11.91 4.28 -0.64
N GLY A 169 12.49 3.57 -1.62
CA GLY A 169 11.94 3.48 -2.98
C GLY A 169 10.61 2.73 -3.03
N VAL A 170 10.50 1.61 -2.31
CA VAL A 170 9.27 0.81 -2.18
C VAL A 170 8.13 1.63 -1.54
N ALA A 171 8.45 2.57 -0.65
CA ALA A 171 7.49 3.51 -0.10
C ALA A 171 6.81 4.36 -1.21
N GLY A 172 7.59 4.81 -2.20
CA GLY A 172 7.08 5.52 -3.37
C GLY A 172 6.23 4.65 -4.28
N THR A 173 6.67 3.41 -4.56
CA THR A 173 5.91 2.48 -5.42
C THR A 173 4.56 2.10 -4.83
N SER A 174 4.46 2.03 -3.49
CA SER A 174 3.21 1.69 -2.79
C SER A 174 2.07 2.70 -3.03
N GLN A 175 2.39 3.96 -3.37
CA GLN A 175 1.40 4.97 -3.77
C GLN A 175 0.66 4.60 -5.07
N GLY A 176 1.19 3.63 -5.82
CA GLY A 176 0.56 3.06 -7.00
C GLY A 176 -0.80 2.41 -6.71
N PHE A 177 -1.06 1.94 -5.49
CA PHE A 177 -2.38 1.45 -5.11
C PHE A 177 -3.44 2.56 -5.21
N VAL A 178 -3.13 3.76 -4.68
CA VAL A 178 -4.07 4.88 -4.71
C VAL A 178 -4.33 5.31 -6.16
N LEU A 179 -3.28 5.39 -6.98
CA LEU A 179 -3.39 5.68 -8.40
C LEU A 179 -4.30 4.68 -9.13
N LYS A 180 -4.21 3.37 -8.84
CA LYS A 180 -5.14 2.34 -9.38
C LYS A 180 -6.60 2.65 -9.04
N THR A 181 -6.87 2.97 -7.78
CA THR A 181 -8.25 3.19 -7.31
C THR A 181 -8.93 4.40 -7.95
N GLU A 182 -8.15 5.37 -8.43
CA GLU A 182 -8.70 6.60 -9.04
C GLU A 182 -9.20 6.43 -10.46
N PHE A 183 -8.58 5.55 -11.23
CA PHE A 183 -9.02 5.24 -12.59
C PHE A 183 -10.14 4.20 -12.63
N ILE A 184 -10.25 3.33 -11.62
CA ILE A 184 -11.25 2.26 -11.62
C ILE A 184 -12.63 2.83 -11.23
N PRO A 185 -13.71 2.55 -12.00
CA PRO A 185 -15.08 2.93 -11.64
C PRO A 185 -15.56 2.24 -10.36
N ALA A 186 -16.39 2.91 -9.56
CA ALA A 186 -16.81 2.43 -8.23
C ALA A 186 -17.39 1.00 -8.24
N LYS A 187 -18.23 0.69 -9.24
CA LYS A 187 -18.88 -0.62 -9.43
C LYS A 187 -17.89 -1.79 -9.53
N TYR A 188 -16.72 -1.58 -10.12
CA TYR A 188 -15.74 -2.64 -10.37
C TYR A 188 -14.60 -2.67 -9.35
N ARG A 189 -14.46 -1.67 -8.47
CA ARG A 189 -13.38 -1.60 -7.47
C ARG A 189 -13.35 -2.81 -6.55
N ALA A 190 -14.50 -3.21 -6.02
CA ALA A 190 -14.60 -4.35 -5.09
C ALA A 190 -14.21 -5.70 -5.72
N PHE A 191 -14.21 -5.80 -7.05
CA PHE A 191 -13.81 -6.99 -7.78
C PHE A 191 -12.35 -6.91 -8.25
N LEU A 192 -11.95 -5.80 -8.87
CA LEU A 192 -10.61 -5.62 -9.45
C LEU A 192 -9.52 -5.49 -8.39
N LEU A 193 -9.80 -4.85 -7.24
CA LEU A 193 -8.77 -4.66 -6.21
C LEU A 193 -8.34 -5.99 -5.56
N PRO A 194 -9.25 -6.90 -5.12
CA PRO A 194 -8.86 -8.24 -4.69
C PRO A 194 -8.21 -9.06 -5.80
N LEU A 195 -8.71 -8.96 -7.04
CA LEU A 195 -8.13 -9.66 -8.19
C LEU A 195 -6.67 -9.25 -8.44
N ALA A 196 -6.31 -8.00 -8.14
CA ALA A 196 -4.93 -7.52 -8.26
C ALA A 196 -3.94 -8.21 -7.29
N SER A 197 -4.42 -8.95 -6.29
CA SER A 197 -3.57 -9.78 -5.42
C SER A 197 -2.94 -10.97 -6.14
N ILE A 198 -3.51 -11.41 -7.28
CA ILE A 198 -2.89 -12.45 -8.11
C ILE A 198 -1.48 -12.00 -8.55
N PHE A 199 -1.32 -10.71 -8.87
CA PHE A 199 -0.01 -10.17 -9.24
C PHE A 199 0.99 -10.18 -8.07
N TRP A 200 0.53 -9.98 -6.84
CA TRP A 200 1.40 -10.11 -5.67
C TRP A 200 1.88 -11.56 -5.51
N MET A 201 0.97 -12.53 -5.65
CA MET A 201 1.32 -13.95 -5.62
C MET A 201 2.35 -14.29 -6.71
N LEU A 202 2.12 -13.85 -7.96
CA LEU A 202 3.06 -14.08 -9.07
C LEU A 202 4.46 -13.55 -8.76
N GLY A 203 4.58 -12.38 -8.13
CA GLY A 203 5.86 -11.85 -7.66
C GLY A 203 6.49 -12.72 -6.57
N SER A 204 5.72 -13.14 -5.56
CA SER A 204 6.22 -14.02 -4.50
C SER A 204 6.73 -15.37 -5.05
N MET A 205 6.01 -15.96 -6.01
CA MET A 205 6.42 -17.20 -6.66
C MET A 205 7.67 -17.02 -7.50
N LEU A 206 7.76 -15.92 -8.25
CA LEU A 206 8.92 -15.65 -9.07
C LEU A 206 10.20 -15.55 -8.22
N ILE A 207 10.19 -14.88 -7.07
CA ILE A 207 11.39 -14.80 -6.22
C ILE A 207 11.73 -16.13 -5.55
N ILE A 208 10.74 -16.92 -5.13
CA ILE A 208 10.99 -18.24 -4.52
C ILE A 208 11.57 -19.21 -5.55
N ILE A 209 11.08 -19.20 -6.79
CA ILE A 209 11.62 -20.00 -7.91
C ILE A 209 13.04 -19.54 -8.27
N LEU A 210 13.29 -18.23 -8.32
CA LEU A 210 14.64 -17.70 -8.51
C LEU A 210 15.57 -18.14 -7.37
N GLY A 211 15.09 -18.13 -6.12
CA GLY A 211 15.80 -18.68 -4.96
C GLY A 211 16.21 -20.12 -5.17
N MET A 212 15.22 -20.98 -5.44
CA MET A 212 15.40 -22.42 -5.62
C MET A 212 16.39 -22.79 -6.74
N THR A 213 16.45 -21.99 -7.82
CA THR A 213 17.25 -22.31 -9.02
C THR A 213 18.61 -21.59 -9.08
N VAL A 214 18.65 -20.32 -8.67
CA VAL A 214 19.84 -19.46 -8.81
C VAL A 214 20.73 -19.53 -7.58
N VAL A 215 20.17 -19.61 -6.37
CA VAL A 215 20.97 -19.60 -5.14
C VAL A 215 21.93 -20.80 -5.07
N PRO A 216 21.52 -22.05 -5.36
CA PRO A 216 22.43 -23.19 -5.30
C PRO A 216 23.53 -23.17 -6.37
N THR A 217 23.33 -22.47 -7.49
CA THR A 217 24.24 -22.51 -8.66
C THR A 217 25.15 -21.29 -8.74
N MET A 218 24.61 -20.10 -8.49
CA MET A 218 25.29 -18.81 -8.68
C MET A 218 25.31 -17.94 -7.40
N GLY A 219 24.57 -18.33 -6.36
CA GLY A 219 24.48 -17.60 -5.10
C GLY A 219 23.47 -16.43 -5.11
N TRP A 220 23.21 -15.88 -3.92
CA TRP A 220 22.18 -14.86 -3.68
C TRP A 220 22.41 -13.53 -4.42
N ARG A 221 23.68 -13.16 -4.71
CA ARG A 221 24.01 -11.91 -5.41
C ARG A 221 23.44 -11.89 -6.84
N TRP A 222 23.51 -13.01 -7.54
CA TRP A 222 22.94 -13.14 -8.89
C TRP A 222 21.42 -13.21 -8.87
N MET A 223 20.83 -13.82 -7.84
CA MET A 223 19.38 -13.82 -7.66
C MET A 223 18.81 -12.39 -7.59
N ILE A 224 19.47 -11.49 -6.83
CA ILE A 224 19.07 -10.06 -6.77
C ILE A 224 19.16 -9.39 -8.15
N ARG A 225 20.19 -9.71 -8.95
CA ARG A 225 20.32 -9.14 -10.31
C ARG A 225 19.18 -9.56 -11.21
N PHE A 226 18.78 -10.83 -11.16
CA PHE A 226 17.65 -11.32 -11.95
C PHE A 226 16.31 -10.78 -11.46
N SER A 227 16.12 -10.56 -10.16
CA SER A 227 14.88 -10.00 -9.61
C SER A 227 14.62 -8.55 -10.04
N ILE A 228 15.64 -7.82 -10.51
CA ILE A 228 15.52 -6.43 -10.97
C ILE A 228 15.03 -6.33 -12.42
N ILE A 229 15.15 -7.40 -13.21
CA ILE A 229 14.75 -7.40 -14.64
C ILE A 229 13.27 -6.99 -14.83
N PRO A 230 12.30 -7.57 -14.09
CA PRO A 230 10.90 -7.14 -14.16
C PRO A 230 10.71 -5.65 -13.79
N SER A 231 11.49 -5.14 -12.82
CA SER A 231 11.44 -3.75 -12.39
C SER A 231 11.89 -2.78 -13.48
N ILE A 232 12.96 -3.13 -14.21
CA ILE A 232 13.46 -2.32 -15.35
C ILE A 232 12.44 -2.30 -16.49
N ILE A 233 11.85 -3.44 -16.83
CA ILE A 233 10.81 -3.53 -17.87
C ILE A 233 9.61 -2.65 -17.49
N LEU A 234 9.21 -2.67 -16.22
CA LEU A 234 8.10 -1.88 -15.71
C LEU A 234 8.35 -0.37 -15.80
N ILE A 235 9.58 0.10 -15.57
CA ILE A 235 9.92 1.52 -15.76
C ILE A 235 9.58 1.97 -17.19
N GLY A 236 9.86 1.13 -18.20
CA GLY A 236 9.48 1.39 -19.58
C GLY A 236 7.95 1.44 -19.79
N LEU A 237 7.22 0.48 -19.22
CA LEU A 237 5.76 0.38 -19.35
C LEU A 237 5.00 1.49 -18.63
N PHE A 238 5.55 2.01 -17.52
CA PHE A 238 4.89 3.04 -16.71
C PHE A 238 4.79 4.40 -17.41
N MET A 239 5.60 4.62 -18.46
CA MET A 239 5.50 5.82 -19.31
C MET A 239 4.18 5.89 -20.10
N PHE A 240 3.46 4.78 -20.28
CA PHE A 240 2.18 4.75 -20.97
C PHE A 240 0.98 5.10 -20.09
N ILE A 241 1.18 5.25 -18.78
CA ILE A 241 0.11 5.62 -17.84
C ILE A 241 0.12 7.15 -17.66
N PRO A 242 -1.01 7.85 -17.89
CA PRO A 242 -1.10 9.28 -17.60
C PRO A 242 -1.27 9.54 -16.09
N GLU A 243 -1.09 10.81 -15.70
CA GLU A 243 -1.46 11.25 -14.35
C GLU A 243 -2.98 11.18 -14.14
N SER A 244 -3.42 10.99 -12.89
CA SER A 244 -4.84 10.89 -12.55
C SER A 244 -5.61 12.17 -12.86
N ALA A 245 -6.76 12.02 -13.53
CA ALA A 245 -7.68 13.14 -13.79
C ALA A 245 -8.17 13.79 -12.49
N ARG A 246 -8.39 13.01 -11.42
CA ARG A 246 -8.80 13.51 -10.10
C ARG A 246 -7.73 14.39 -9.47
N PHE A 247 -6.46 13.99 -9.58
CA PHE A 247 -5.34 14.81 -9.12
C PHE A 247 -5.22 16.11 -9.94
N GLN A 248 -5.44 16.05 -11.25
CA GLN A 248 -5.34 17.23 -12.11
C GLN A 248 -6.42 18.27 -11.80
N VAL A 249 -7.65 17.83 -11.50
CA VAL A 249 -8.71 18.75 -11.06
C VAL A 249 -8.40 19.35 -9.69
N SER A 250 -7.95 18.55 -8.72
CA SER A 250 -7.60 19.07 -7.39
C SER A 250 -6.40 20.02 -7.41
N ALA A 251 -5.49 19.84 -8.37
CA ALA A 251 -4.38 20.76 -8.64
C ALA A 251 -4.80 22.04 -9.39
N GLY A 252 -6.08 22.19 -9.77
CA GLY A 252 -6.60 23.32 -10.53
C GLY A 252 -6.34 23.25 -12.04
N ASN A 253 -5.81 22.14 -12.56
CA ASN A 253 -5.52 21.94 -13.98
C ASN A 253 -6.66 21.19 -14.69
N ILE A 254 -7.77 21.89 -14.93
CA ILE A 254 -8.96 21.34 -15.59
C ILE A 254 -8.68 20.90 -17.04
N GLN A 255 -7.82 21.61 -17.76
CA GLN A 255 -7.44 21.25 -19.13
C GLN A 255 -6.68 19.92 -19.19
N GLY A 256 -5.76 19.70 -18.25
CA GLY A 256 -5.10 18.42 -18.07
C GLY A 256 -6.12 17.31 -17.88
N ALA A 257 -7.06 17.50 -16.94
CA ALA A 257 -8.05 16.49 -16.57
C ALA A 257 -8.92 16.11 -17.78
N MET A 258 -9.39 17.11 -18.54
CA MET A 258 -10.15 16.89 -19.77
C MET A 258 -9.35 16.17 -20.85
N SER A 259 -8.06 16.45 -21.01
CA SER A 259 -7.23 15.74 -22.01
C SER A 259 -7.04 14.26 -21.63
N THR A 260 -6.83 13.98 -20.34
CA THR A 260 -6.75 12.61 -19.80
C THR A 260 -8.07 11.86 -20.01
N LEU A 261 -9.21 12.47 -19.65
CA LEU A 261 -10.53 11.87 -19.82
C LEU A 261 -10.87 11.61 -21.29
N ASN A 262 -10.58 12.56 -22.19
CA ASN A 262 -10.76 12.37 -23.63
C ASN A 262 -9.92 11.22 -24.18
N TRP A 263 -8.67 11.10 -23.70
CA TRP A 263 -7.79 10.00 -24.11
C TRP A 263 -8.31 8.64 -23.65
N ILE A 264 -8.81 8.54 -22.41
CA ILE A 264 -9.45 7.31 -21.89
C ILE A 264 -10.72 6.99 -22.70
N ALA A 265 -11.57 7.99 -22.96
CA ALA A 265 -12.80 7.85 -23.73
C ALA A 265 -12.50 7.33 -25.14
N LYS A 266 -11.48 7.91 -25.82
CA LYS A 266 -11.02 7.46 -27.14
C LYS A 266 -10.51 6.02 -27.15
N MET A 267 -9.76 5.60 -26.13
CA MET A 267 -9.27 4.21 -26.02
C MET A 267 -10.40 3.21 -25.75
N ASN A 268 -11.42 3.61 -25.00
CA ASN A 268 -12.57 2.76 -24.69
C ASN A 268 -13.65 2.80 -25.78
N GLY A 269 -13.55 3.71 -26.76
CA GLY A 269 -14.59 3.94 -27.77
C GLY A 269 -15.86 4.56 -27.18
N ALA A 270 -15.74 5.28 -26.06
CA ALA A 270 -16.83 5.94 -25.36
C ALA A 270 -16.80 7.47 -25.55
N THR A 271 -17.89 8.14 -25.21
CA THR A 271 -18.02 9.61 -25.24
C THR A 271 -18.11 10.17 -23.83
N LEU A 272 -17.61 11.39 -23.65
CA LEU A 272 -17.78 12.12 -22.39
C LEU A 272 -19.22 12.64 -22.25
N PRO A 273 -19.74 12.79 -21.01
CA PRO A 273 -21.03 13.43 -20.77
C PRO A 273 -21.03 14.91 -21.24
N GLU A 274 -22.22 15.40 -21.62
CA GLU A 274 -22.40 16.79 -22.04
C GLU A 274 -22.30 17.74 -20.83
N GLY A 275 -21.37 18.70 -20.88
CA GLY A 275 -21.28 19.74 -19.85
C GLY A 275 -19.88 20.27 -19.58
N GLU A 276 -19.77 21.14 -18.57
CA GLU A 276 -18.49 21.58 -18.01
C GLU A 276 -18.08 20.71 -16.82
N LEU A 277 -16.81 20.31 -16.78
CA LEU A 277 -16.24 19.60 -15.64
C LEU A 277 -16.13 20.55 -14.44
N ARG A 278 -16.97 20.35 -13.41
CA ARG A 278 -16.94 21.18 -12.20
C ARG A 278 -16.90 20.35 -10.92
N GLU A 279 -15.75 20.46 -10.25
CA GLU A 279 -15.55 20.29 -8.81
C GLU A 279 -16.64 20.84 -7.86
N PRO A 280 -17.37 20.08 -7.01
CA PRO A 280 -17.88 20.70 -5.79
C PRO A 280 -16.70 21.22 -4.95
N GLU A 281 -16.78 22.45 -4.43
CA GLU A 281 -15.70 23.05 -3.64
C GLU A 281 -15.36 22.17 -2.43
N VAL A 282 -14.11 21.68 -2.40
CA VAL A 282 -13.61 20.87 -1.28
C VAL A 282 -13.38 21.79 -0.08
N VAL A 283 -14.31 21.77 0.88
CA VAL A 283 -14.09 22.42 2.17
C VAL A 283 -12.98 21.64 2.91
N SER A 284 -11.78 22.20 2.92
CA SER A 284 -10.66 21.70 3.72
C SER A 284 -10.98 21.86 5.20
N MET A 285 -11.53 20.81 5.81
CA MET A 285 -11.72 20.73 7.24
C MET A 285 -10.62 19.89 7.87
N ARG A 286 -9.86 20.49 8.79
CA ARG A 286 -8.82 19.82 9.57
C ARG A 286 -9.48 18.93 10.62
N SER A 287 -9.73 17.68 10.28
CA SER A 287 -10.28 16.70 11.22
C SER A 287 -9.21 15.72 11.70
N SER A 288 -8.93 15.74 12.99
CA SER A 288 -8.17 14.71 13.71
C SER A 288 -8.99 13.42 13.77
N PHE A 289 -8.73 12.50 12.86
CA PHE A 289 -9.01 11.08 13.06
C PHE A 289 -7.67 10.36 12.98
N PHE A 290 -7.17 9.97 14.15
CA PHE A 290 -5.87 9.35 14.35
C PHE A 290 -6.08 7.97 14.96
N PHE A 291 -5.21 7.04 14.55
CA PHE A 291 -5.12 5.63 14.95
C PHE A 291 -6.13 4.67 14.30
N ILE A 292 -5.62 3.79 13.44
CA ILE A 292 -5.36 2.36 13.72
C ILE A 292 -4.60 1.82 12.50
N CYS A 293 -3.34 1.42 12.68
CA CYS A 293 -2.67 0.55 11.71
C CYS A 293 -1.66 -0.30 12.48
N LEU A 294 -2.05 -1.51 12.84
CA LEU A 294 -1.17 -2.47 13.49
C LEU A 294 -1.02 -3.73 12.63
N LEU A 295 0.25 -4.06 12.42
CA LEU A 295 0.85 -5.32 12.00
C LEU A 295 0.40 -5.97 10.69
N GLU A 296 1.34 -6.08 9.73
CA GLU A 296 1.46 -7.30 8.93
C GLU A 296 2.82 -7.48 8.19
N LYS A 297 3.16 -8.77 8.01
CA LYS A 297 4.21 -9.42 7.18
C LYS A 297 5.64 -9.50 7.72
N ASN A 298 5.95 -10.62 8.39
CA ASN A 298 6.88 -11.66 7.93
C ASN A 298 6.84 -12.82 8.92
N LEU A 299 6.34 -13.98 8.48
CA LEU A 299 6.41 -15.22 9.24
C LEU A 299 7.02 -16.30 8.34
N LEU A 300 8.19 -16.78 8.77
CA LEU A 300 8.77 -18.04 8.37
C LEU A 300 8.97 -18.79 9.68
N CYS A 301 8.37 -19.97 9.79
CA CYS A 301 8.65 -20.91 10.85
C CYS A 301 9.77 -21.80 10.32
N MET A 302 10.95 -21.75 10.94
CA MET A 302 11.93 -22.83 10.79
C MET A 302 11.53 -23.92 11.79
N THR A 303 11.11 -25.05 11.26
CA THR A 303 11.08 -26.31 11.99
C THR A 303 12.40 -27.03 11.72
N ASP A 304 13.21 -27.24 12.75
CA ASP A 304 14.17 -28.34 12.78
C ASP A 304 13.86 -29.23 13.97
N ALA A 305 13.59 -30.51 13.70
CA ALA A 305 14.56 -31.57 13.99
C ALA A 305 13.91 -32.94 13.74
N ASP A 306 14.37 -33.61 12.68
CA ASP A 306 14.36 -35.07 12.61
C ASP A 306 15.06 -35.66 13.85
N PRO A 307 14.63 -36.82 14.37
CA PRO A 307 15.21 -37.43 15.57
C PRO A 307 16.68 -37.87 15.44
N GLU A 308 17.30 -37.82 14.25
CA GLU A 308 18.76 -37.99 14.10
C GLU A 308 19.57 -36.76 14.53
N HIS A 309 18.94 -35.59 14.71
CA HIS A 309 19.62 -34.34 15.10
C HIS A 309 19.90 -34.22 16.60
N GLN A 310 19.30 -35.06 17.45
CA GLN A 310 19.50 -35.01 18.91
C GLN A 310 20.85 -35.54 19.39
N ILE A 311 21.57 -36.32 18.57
CA ILE A 311 22.85 -36.93 18.98
C ILE A 311 24.01 -35.91 18.98
N LYS A 312 23.85 -34.72 18.38
CA LYS A 312 24.86 -33.66 18.39
C LYS A 312 24.69 -32.58 19.46
N HIS A 313 23.76 -32.74 20.41
CA HIS A 313 23.61 -31.77 21.50
C HIS A 313 24.71 -31.81 22.56
N ASN A 314 25.60 -32.80 22.51
CA ASN A 314 26.69 -32.95 23.47
C ASN A 314 28.05 -33.00 22.76
N GLN A 315 28.46 -31.91 22.08
CA GLN A 315 29.88 -31.57 22.00
C GLN A 315 30.11 -30.18 21.41
N GLU A 316 30.76 -29.37 22.24
CA GLU A 316 31.62 -28.23 21.90
C GLU A 316 30.96 -26.89 21.50
N GLU A 317 31.44 -25.86 22.19
CA GLU A 317 31.22 -24.44 21.97
C GLU A 317 31.43 -24.06 20.49
N ALA A 318 30.35 -23.91 19.73
CA ALA A 318 30.40 -23.36 18.38
C ALA A 318 29.28 -22.32 18.16
N LEU A 319 29.71 -21.07 18.21
CA LEU A 319 29.03 -19.89 17.71
C LEU A 319 28.58 -20.14 16.24
N CYS A 320 27.30 -19.87 15.94
CA CYS A 320 26.65 -19.83 14.61
C CYS A 320 26.23 -21.17 13.96
N TYR A 321 24.94 -21.51 14.10
CA TYR A 321 24.22 -22.43 13.21
C TYR A 321 23.96 -21.76 11.85
N CYS A 322 24.48 -22.35 10.77
CA CYS A 322 24.23 -21.95 9.38
C CYS A 322 23.53 -23.11 8.69
N ILE A 323 22.22 -22.98 8.45
CA ILE A 323 21.49 -23.85 7.53
C ILE A 323 21.01 -23.01 6.36
N PRO A 324 21.41 -23.33 5.12
CA PRO A 324 20.74 -22.81 3.94
C PRO A 324 19.37 -23.47 3.77
N PHE A 325 18.48 -22.85 2.99
CA PHE A 325 17.19 -23.47 2.68
C PHE A 325 17.37 -24.78 1.90
N ASN A 326 16.65 -25.82 2.33
CA ASN A 326 16.56 -27.06 1.58
C ASN A 326 15.42 -26.97 0.53
N MET A 327 15.45 -27.86 -0.46
CA MET A 327 14.42 -27.91 -1.52
C MET A 327 13.00 -28.10 -0.95
N ALA A 328 12.87 -28.81 0.17
CA ALA A 328 11.58 -28.98 0.87
C ALA A 328 11.05 -27.64 1.41
N ASP A 329 11.91 -26.76 1.93
CA ASP A 329 11.50 -25.46 2.47
C ASP A 329 11.00 -24.54 1.36
N TYR A 330 11.70 -24.55 0.21
CA TYR A 330 11.24 -23.85 -1.00
C TYR A 330 9.87 -24.37 -1.45
N GLN A 331 9.64 -25.68 -1.43
CA GLN A 331 8.34 -26.27 -1.79
C GLN A 331 7.23 -25.86 -0.82
N THR A 332 7.48 -25.87 0.49
CA THR A 332 6.51 -25.39 1.49
C THR A 332 6.19 -23.91 1.29
N LEU A 333 7.21 -23.09 1.00
CA LEU A 333 7.03 -21.68 0.66
C LEU A 333 6.17 -21.50 -0.60
N LEU A 334 6.47 -22.25 -1.67
CA LEU A 334 5.69 -22.23 -2.92
C LEU A 334 4.22 -22.55 -2.67
N ILE A 335 3.97 -23.68 -2.01
CA ILE A 335 2.61 -24.15 -1.72
C ILE A 335 1.87 -23.12 -0.87
N SER A 336 2.50 -22.60 0.19
CA SER A 336 1.85 -21.63 1.07
C SER A 336 1.36 -20.37 0.33
N CYS A 337 2.13 -19.87 -0.66
CA CYS A 337 1.75 -18.66 -1.39
C CYS A 337 0.57 -18.86 -2.35
N LEU A 338 0.34 -20.08 -2.85
CA LEU A 338 -0.88 -20.39 -3.60
C LEU A 338 -2.15 -20.10 -2.79
N GLY A 339 -2.03 -20.14 -1.46
CA GLY A 339 -3.10 -19.76 -0.53
C GLY A 339 -3.57 -18.33 -0.71
N GLU A 340 -2.71 -17.41 -1.14
CA GLU A 340 -3.09 -16.00 -1.34
C GLU A 340 -4.14 -15.83 -2.45
N VAL A 341 -4.17 -16.74 -3.44
CA VAL A 341 -5.10 -16.69 -4.57
C VAL A 341 -6.31 -17.59 -4.37
N ALA A 342 -6.12 -18.75 -3.73
CA ALA A 342 -7.17 -19.76 -3.59
C ALA A 342 -8.47 -19.23 -2.97
N LEU A 343 -8.37 -18.27 -2.03
CA LEU A 343 -9.54 -17.70 -1.33
C LEU A 343 -9.95 -16.31 -1.81
N ILE A 344 -9.45 -15.82 -2.96
CA ILE A 344 -9.89 -14.52 -3.52
C ILE A 344 -11.39 -14.49 -3.84
N PRO A 345 -11.99 -15.51 -4.51
CA PRO A 345 -13.43 -15.51 -4.77
C PRO A 345 -14.25 -15.49 -3.47
N LEU A 346 -13.80 -16.23 -2.46
CA LEU A 346 -14.39 -16.21 -1.12
C LEU A 346 -14.32 -14.81 -0.51
N ASN A 347 -13.20 -14.11 -0.66
CA ASN A 347 -13.02 -12.75 -0.15
C ASN A 347 -14.00 -11.77 -0.80
N ILE A 348 -14.14 -11.84 -2.12
CA ILE A 348 -15.08 -11.01 -2.88
C ILE A 348 -16.51 -11.28 -2.42
N GLY A 349 -16.88 -12.55 -2.24
CA GLY A 349 -18.18 -12.93 -1.68
C GLY A 349 -18.41 -12.36 -0.29
N LEU A 350 -17.45 -12.52 0.61
CA LEU A 350 -17.51 -12.04 2.00
C LEU A 350 -17.72 -10.51 2.06
N LEU A 351 -16.92 -9.75 1.31
CA LEU A 351 -16.99 -8.28 1.25
C LEU A 351 -18.31 -7.77 0.64
N ASN A 352 -18.89 -8.53 -0.29
CA ASN A 352 -20.16 -8.18 -0.93
C ASN A 352 -21.37 -8.55 -0.09
N ILE A 353 -21.32 -9.64 0.70
CA ILE A 353 -22.45 -10.13 1.50
C ILE A 353 -22.49 -9.46 2.88
N PHE A 354 -21.38 -9.45 3.61
CA PHE A 354 -21.34 -8.95 4.98
C PHE A 354 -21.00 -7.46 5.07
N GLY A 355 -20.32 -6.91 4.07
CA GLY A 355 -19.74 -5.55 4.15
C GLY A 355 -18.27 -5.58 4.59
N ARG A 356 -17.63 -4.42 4.74
CA ARG A 356 -16.18 -4.34 4.94
C ARG A 356 -15.81 -4.58 6.39
N LYS A 357 -16.50 -3.90 7.33
CA LYS A 357 -16.20 -3.96 8.76
C LYS A 357 -16.41 -5.36 9.36
N PRO A 358 -17.55 -6.05 9.21
CA PRO A 358 -17.74 -7.38 9.78
C PRO A 358 -16.83 -8.42 9.13
N SER A 359 -16.54 -8.31 7.83
CA SER A 359 -15.59 -9.18 7.15
C SER A 359 -14.20 -9.11 7.77
N MET A 360 -13.69 -7.90 8.07
CA MET A 360 -12.40 -7.73 8.75
C MET A 360 -12.39 -8.37 10.14
N VAL A 361 -13.45 -8.20 10.93
CA VAL A 361 -13.54 -8.81 12.28
C VAL A 361 -13.51 -10.33 12.17
N ILE A 362 -14.30 -10.92 11.27
CA ILE A 362 -14.34 -12.37 11.06
C ILE A 362 -12.96 -12.90 10.64
N LEU A 363 -12.32 -12.24 9.67
CA LEU A 363 -11.00 -12.65 9.18
C LEU A 363 -9.90 -12.50 10.25
N LEU A 364 -9.93 -11.44 11.07
CA LEU A 364 -8.99 -11.24 12.17
C LEU A 364 -9.15 -12.32 13.26
N VAL A 365 -10.38 -12.63 13.68
CA VAL A 365 -10.62 -13.71 14.65
C VAL A 365 -10.19 -15.06 14.08
N LEU A 366 -10.51 -15.33 12.82
CA LEU A 366 -10.10 -16.56 12.15
C LEU A 366 -8.56 -16.67 12.06
N SER A 367 -7.86 -15.57 11.77
CA SER A 367 -6.39 -15.55 11.75
C SER A 367 -5.79 -15.87 13.13
N ALA A 368 -6.36 -15.35 14.22
CA ALA A 368 -5.91 -15.64 15.58
C ALA A 368 -6.07 -17.13 15.92
N ILE A 369 -7.17 -17.75 15.49
CA ILE A 369 -7.40 -19.19 15.66
C ILE A 369 -6.35 -19.98 14.88
N PHE A 370 -6.09 -19.64 13.62
CA PHE A 370 -5.06 -20.33 12.82
C PHE A 370 -3.65 -20.17 13.39
N PHE A 371 -3.27 -18.99 13.89
CA PHE A 371 -1.99 -18.80 14.59
C PHE A 371 -1.85 -19.73 15.80
N MET A 372 -2.94 -19.95 16.55
CA MET A 372 -2.92 -20.89 17.67
C MET A 372 -2.91 -22.35 17.22
N LEU A 373 -3.63 -22.70 16.15
CA LEU A 373 -3.66 -24.05 15.57
C LEU A 373 -2.30 -24.49 15.02
N VAL A 374 -1.48 -23.56 14.51
CA VAL A 374 -0.11 -23.85 14.04
C VAL A 374 0.79 -24.36 15.18
N ASN A 375 0.44 -24.14 16.46
CA ASN A 375 1.19 -24.72 17.59
C ASN A 375 0.96 -26.22 17.77
N ILE A 376 -0.10 -26.79 17.19
CA ILE A 376 -0.38 -28.22 17.35
C ILE A 376 0.66 -29.00 16.53
N CYS A 377 1.36 -29.94 17.17
CA CYS A 377 2.28 -30.83 16.46
C CYS A 377 1.51 -31.67 15.44
N THR A 378 1.76 -31.45 14.15
CA THR A 378 1.18 -32.20 13.03
C THR A 378 2.26 -32.74 12.12
N THR A 379 1.89 -33.59 11.17
CA THR A 379 2.78 -34.00 10.06
C THR A 379 3.19 -32.78 9.21
N MET A 380 4.30 -32.88 8.45
CA MET A 380 4.73 -31.79 7.54
C MET A 380 3.65 -31.36 6.54
N PHE A 381 2.83 -32.33 6.08
CA PHE A 381 1.68 -32.05 5.24
C PHE A 381 0.62 -31.22 5.99
N GLY A 382 0.25 -31.64 7.21
CA GLY A 382 -0.70 -30.89 8.05
C GLY A 382 -0.22 -29.47 8.34
N PHE A 383 1.07 -29.30 8.63
CA PHE A 383 1.69 -28.01 8.87
C PHE A 383 1.64 -27.11 7.62
N THR A 384 1.96 -27.64 6.45
CA THR A 384 1.89 -26.91 5.18
C THR A 384 0.46 -26.45 4.87
N VAL A 385 -0.55 -27.31 5.12
CA VAL A 385 -1.96 -26.95 4.96
C VAL A 385 -2.37 -25.85 5.95
N LEU A 386 -1.94 -25.91 7.21
CA LEU A 386 -2.21 -24.86 8.19
C LEU A 386 -1.57 -23.52 7.78
N LEU A 387 -0.33 -23.53 7.30
CA LEU A 387 0.34 -22.33 6.79
C LEU A 387 -0.35 -21.76 5.55
N PHE A 388 -0.79 -22.63 4.63
CA PHE A 388 -1.58 -22.23 3.46
C PHE A 388 -2.84 -21.48 3.89
N LEU A 389 -3.64 -22.07 4.79
CA LEU A 389 -4.88 -21.47 5.27
C LEU A 389 -4.65 -20.17 6.05
N LEU A 390 -3.66 -20.16 6.95
CA LEU A 390 -3.27 -18.96 7.68
C LEU A 390 -2.89 -17.83 6.72
N ARG A 391 -2.03 -18.12 5.73
CA ARG A 391 -1.59 -17.13 4.74
C ARG A 391 -2.75 -16.63 3.87
N SER A 392 -3.68 -17.50 3.51
CA SER A 392 -4.92 -17.10 2.81
C SER A 392 -5.73 -16.10 3.63
N VAL A 393 -6.04 -16.42 4.89
CA VAL A 393 -6.90 -15.56 5.74
C VAL A 393 -6.26 -14.20 6.00
N VAL A 394 -4.94 -14.18 6.27
CA VAL A 394 -4.14 -12.96 6.43
C VAL A 394 -4.18 -12.12 5.14
N SER A 395 -3.98 -12.74 3.97
CA SER A 395 -4.06 -12.03 2.68
C SER A 395 -5.45 -11.45 2.39
N MET A 396 -6.52 -12.17 2.76
CA MET A 396 -7.90 -11.67 2.62
C MET A 396 -8.12 -10.41 3.49
N ASN A 397 -7.61 -10.44 4.73
CA ASN A 397 -7.70 -9.31 5.65
C ASN A 397 -6.94 -8.09 5.11
N PHE A 398 -5.72 -8.29 4.61
CA PHE A 398 -4.93 -7.24 3.97
C PHE A 398 -5.70 -6.52 2.86
N ASN A 399 -6.34 -7.30 1.97
CA ASN A 399 -7.17 -6.74 0.89
C ASN A 399 -8.35 -5.91 1.44
N ALA A 400 -9.05 -6.42 2.46
CA ALA A 400 -10.18 -5.72 3.06
C ALA A 400 -9.75 -4.39 3.69
N VAL A 401 -8.65 -4.38 4.46
CA VAL A 401 -8.09 -3.18 5.12
C VAL A 401 -7.70 -2.12 4.08
N TYR A 402 -7.04 -2.51 3.00
CA TYR A 402 -6.63 -1.56 1.94
C TYR A 402 -7.84 -0.93 1.22
N ILE A 403 -8.88 -1.74 0.93
CA ILE A 403 -10.11 -1.23 0.31
C ILE A 403 -10.82 -0.24 1.23
N TYR A 404 -11.02 -0.62 2.49
CA TYR A 404 -11.69 0.25 3.47
C TYR A 404 -10.92 1.54 3.71
N THR A 405 -9.60 1.49 3.84
CA THR A 405 -8.77 2.69 4.05
C THR A 405 -8.89 3.64 2.87
N ALA A 406 -8.90 3.13 1.63
CA ALA A 406 -9.09 3.95 0.44
C ALA A 406 -10.52 4.53 0.31
N GLU A 407 -11.54 3.81 0.79
CA GLU A 407 -12.94 4.25 0.80
C GLU A 407 -13.23 5.31 1.88
N VAL A 408 -12.55 5.24 3.04
CA VAL A 408 -12.76 6.16 4.18
C VAL A 408 -12.10 7.53 3.95
N TYR A 409 -10.90 7.59 3.36
CA TYR A 409 -10.23 8.86 3.17
C TYR A 409 -10.74 9.61 1.92
N PRO A 410 -11.01 10.93 2.03
CA PRO A 410 -11.46 11.72 0.89
C PRO A 410 -10.30 11.96 -0.09
N THR A 411 -10.63 12.18 -1.35
CA THR A 411 -9.67 12.28 -2.47
C THR A 411 -8.50 13.23 -2.20
N ALA A 412 -8.76 14.38 -1.57
CA ALA A 412 -7.78 15.43 -1.29
C ALA A 412 -6.66 15.03 -0.30
N VAL A 413 -6.92 14.09 0.62
CA VAL A 413 -5.93 13.62 1.62
C VAL A 413 -5.75 12.11 1.60
N ARG A 414 -6.24 11.44 0.55
CA ARG A 414 -6.24 9.97 0.48
C ARG A 414 -4.84 9.39 0.46
N SER A 415 -3.90 9.95 -0.32
CA SER A 415 -2.55 9.39 -0.37
C SER A 415 -1.79 9.66 0.92
N LEU A 416 -1.96 10.84 1.52
CA LEU A 416 -1.39 11.13 2.83
C LEU A 416 -1.92 10.19 3.92
N GLY A 417 -3.25 9.98 3.97
CA GLY A 417 -3.88 9.06 4.93
C GLY A 417 -3.44 7.61 4.73
N MET A 418 -3.49 7.11 3.48
CA MET A 418 -2.99 5.80 3.11
C MET A 418 -1.50 5.65 3.44
N GLY A 419 -0.67 6.65 3.08
CA GLY A 419 0.77 6.66 3.35
C GLY A 419 1.10 6.65 4.84
N PHE A 420 0.31 7.34 5.67
CA PHE A 420 0.44 7.29 7.12
C PHE A 420 0.09 5.90 7.67
N CYS A 421 -1.06 5.35 7.28
CA CYS A 421 -1.47 4.00 7.69
C CYS A 421 -0.44 2.95 7.28
N THR A 422 -0.01 2.94 6.01
CA THR A 422 0.98 1.97 5.52
C THR A 422 2.36 2.16 6.13
N SER A 423 2.72 3.36 6.57
CA SER A 423 3.97 3.59 7.32
C SER A 423 3.88 2.99 8.73
N PHE A 424 2.77 3.21 9.44
CA PHE A 424 2.57 2.65 10.78
C PHE A 424 2.41 1.12 10.76
N SER A 425 1.82 0.53 9.71
CA SER A 425 1.77 -0.93 9.58
C SER A 425 3.17 -1.57 9.52
N ARG A 426 4.20 -0.82 9.12
CA ARG A 426 5.59 -1.29 9.07
C ARG A 426 6.21 -1.49 10.44
N VAL A 427 5.71 -0.86 11.51
CA VAL A 427 6.13 -1.20 12.89
C VAL A 427 5.95 -2.70 13.15
N GLY A 428 4.89 -3.27 12.61
CA GLY A 428 4.68 -4.71 12.66
C GLY A 428 5.64 -5.54 11.85
N GLY A 429 5.94 -5.10 10.62
CA GLY A 429 6.98 -5.71 9.78
C GLY A 429 8.38 -5.60 10.40
N MET A 430 8.63 -4.61 11.26
CA MET A 430 9.87 -4.46 12.02
C MET A 430 9.93 -5.42 13.20
N ILE A 431 8.83 -5.62 13.93
CA ILE A 431 8.79 -6.51 15.10
C ILE A 431 8.78 -7.99 14.69
N ALA A 432 8.07 -8.34 13.60
CA ALA A 432 7.86 -9.73 13.20
C ALA A 432 9.16 -10.53 12.93
N PRO A 433 10.19 -10.00 12.25
CA PRO A 433 11.48 -10.66 12.08
C PRO A 433 12.20 -10.92 13.39
N PHE A 434 12.10 -10.03 14.39
CA PHE A 434 12.69 -10.30 15.71
C PHE A 434 11.95 -11.41 16.43
N ILE A 435 10.62 -11.45 16.34
CA ILE A 435 9.84 -12.57 16.88
C ILE A 435 10.23 -13.87 16.15
N ALA A 436 10.32 -13.84 14.83
CA ALA A 436 10.63 -15.01 14.01
C ALA A 436 12.07 -15.53 14.21
N GLN A 437 13.06 -14.64 14.31
CA GLN A 437 14.47 -15.05 14.40
C GLN A 437 14.93 -15.28 15.85
N VAL A 438 14.48 -14.44 16.80
CA VAL A 438 14.99 -14.46 18.19
C VAL A 438 14.05 -15.19 19.15
N LEU A 439 12.74 -15.08 18.95
CA LEU A 439 11.77 -15.66 19.90
C LEU A 439 11.42 -17.11 19.55
N MET A 440 11.39 -17.46 18.26
CA MET A 440 11.16 -18.85 17.83
C MET A 440 12.25 -19.81 18.30
N SER A 441 13.51 -19.35 18.42
CA SER A 441 14.61 -20.18 18.93
C SER A 441 14.46 -20.53 20.42
N LYS A 442 13.65 -19.78 21.18
CA LYS A 442 13.34 -20.07 22.59
C LYS A 442 12.08 -20.90 22.74
N SER A 443 10.98 -20.50 22.10
CA SER A 443 9.70 -21.21 22.15
C SER A 443 8.77 -20.75 21.03
N VAL A 444 8.23 -21.72 20.29
CA VAL A 444 7.25 -21.46 19.21
C VAL A 444 5.97 -20.83 19.76
N ILE A 445 5.49 -21.29 20.93
CA ILE A 445 4.26 -20.77 21.56
C ILE A 445 4.45 -19.30 21.97
N LEU A 446 5.62 -18.97 22.52
CA LEU A 446 5.96 -17.60 22.90
C LEU A 446 6.11 -16.69 21.67
N ALA A 447 6.50 -17.25 20.51
CA ALA A 447 6.61 -16.51 19.25
C ALA A 447 5.26 -16.29 18.55
N LEU A 448 4.33 -17.24 18.62
CA LEU A 448 3.04 -17.14 17.92
C LEU A 448 1.94 -16.44 18.73
N SER A 449 2.01 -16.50 20.06
CA SER A 449 1.00 -15.85 20.94
C SER A 449 0.91 -14.31 20.79
N PRO A 450 1.99 -13.54 20.54
CA PRO A 450 1.88 -12.11 20.27
C PRO A 450 1.10 -11.79 19.00
N PHE A 451 1.21 -12.63 17.96
CA PHE A 451 0.44 -12.44 16.71
C PHE A 451 -1.05 -12.72 16.93
N ALA A 452 -1.38 -13.82 17.61
CA ALA A 452 -2.77 -14.17 17.91
C ALA A 452 -3.45 -13.10 18.80
N THR A 453 -2.76 -12.63 19.85
CA THR A 453 -3.28 -11.57 20.73
C THR A 453 -3.43 -10.23 20.01
N ALA A 454 -2.47 -9.85 19.15
CA ALA A 454 -2.58 -8.66 18.32
C ALA A 454 -3.80 -8.73 17.38
N CYS A 455 -4.06 -9.88 16.74
CA CYS A 455 -5.23 -10.06 15.89
C CYS A 455 -6.55 -9.89 16.65
N VAL A 456 -6.65 -10.41 17.88
CA VAL A 456 -7.85 -10.24 18.73
C VAL A 456 -8.04 -8.78 19.13
N ILE A 457 -6.97 -8.08 19.54
CA ILE A 457 -7.02 -6.65 19.88
C ILE A 457 -7.47 -5.83 18.65
N CYS A 458 -6.93 -6.13 17.47
CA CYS A 458 -7.33 -5.50 16.22
C CYS A 458 -8.79 -5.80 15.87
N ALA A 459 -9.27 -7.04 16.08
CA ALA A 459 -10.67 -7.40 15.82
C ALA A 459 -11.63 -6.57 16.69
N VAL A 460 -11.30 -6.40 17.98
CA VAL A 460 -12.04 -5.54 18.89
C VAL A 460 -12.01 -4.08 18.42
N GLY A 461 -10.82 -3.58 18.05
CA GLY A 461 -10.66 -2.21 17.53
C GLY A 461 -11.50 -1.95 16.27
N VAL A 462 -11.51 -2.89 15.32
CA VAL A 462 -12.33 -2.82 14.10
C VAL A 462 -13.82 -2.86 14.44
N ALA A 463 -14.25 -3.66 15.43
CA ALA A 463 -15.64 -3.70 15.85
C ALA A 463 -16.15 -2.34 16.38
N PHE A 464 -15.27 -1.51 16.96
CA PHE A 464 -15.59 -0.16 17.41
C PHE A 464 -15.54 0.93 16.32
N LEU A 465 -15.17 0.59 15.07
CA LEU A 465 -15.14 1.58 14.00
C LEU A 465 -16.54 2.17 13.72
N PRO A 466 -16.67 3.49 13.58
CA PRO A 466 -17.99 4.13 13.47
C PRO A 466 -18.64 4.01 12.08
N ILE A 467 -17.88 3.62 11.05
CA ILE A 467 -18.31 3.73 9.65
C ILE A 467 -18.28 2.35 8.96
N GLU A 468 -19.33 2.03 8.23
CA GLU A 468 -19.37 0.94 7.25
C GLU A 468 -19.41 1.55 5.84
N THR A 469 -18.55 1.08 4.95
CA THR A 469 -18.33 1.67 3.61
C THR A 469 -19.07 0.94 2.49
N ARG A 470 -19.72 -0.20 2.77
CA ARG A 470 -20.47 -0.97 1.78
C ARG A 470 -21.47 -0.09 1.01
N GLY A 471 -21.35 -0.09 -0.32
CA GLY A 471 -22.29 0.56 -1.23
C GLY A 471 -22.22 2.10 -1.25
N ARG A 472 -21.23 2.71 -0.58
CA ARG A 472 -21.06 4.17 -0.57
C ARG A 472 -20.15 4.62 -1.71
N ALA A 473 -20.50 5.74 -2.34
CA ALA A 473 -19.60 6.46 -3.23
C ALA A 473 -18.38 7.00 -2.45
N LEU A 474 -17.26 7.22 -3.15
CA LEU A 474 -16.05 7.75 -2.50
C LEU A 474 -16.32 9.15 -1.95
N LEU A 475 -15.89 9.42 -0.72
CA LEU A 475 -16.05 10.75 -0.14
C LEU A 475 -15.24 11.78 -0.94
N VAL A 476 -15.94 12.76 -1.50
CA VAL A 476 -15.34 13.93 -2.16
C VAL A 476 -14.99 15.01 -1.14
N SER A 477 -15.66 15.02 0.02
CA SER A 477 -15.42 15.96 1.14
C SER A 477 -15.88 15.37 2.48
N ILE A 478 -15.35 15.88 3.60
CA ILE A 478 -15.77 15.50 4.95
C ILE A 478 -17.11 16.16 5.24
N ILE A 479 -18.20 15.41 5.12
CA ILE A 479 -19.49 15.83 5.68
C ILE A 479 -19.47 15.42 7.15
N ILE A 480 -19.27 16.38 8.04
CA ILE A 480 -19.54 16.17 9.48
C ILE A 480 -21.03 15.82 9.59
N PHE A 481 -21.33 14.58 9.94
CA PHE A 481 -22.67 14.22 10.37
C PHE A 481 -22.95 14.95 11.69
N SER A 482 -23.78 15.98 11.62
CA SER A 482 -24.59 16.38 12.77
C SER A 482 -25.44 15.17 13.19
N PRO A 483 -25.60 14.85 14.48
CA PRO A 483 -26.27 13.64 14.97
C PRO A 483 -27.79 13.55 14.65
N THR A 484 -28.31 14.43 13.80
CA THR A 484 -29.74 14.57 13.50
C THR A 484 -30.24 13.69 12.35
N PHE A 485 -29.37 13.05 11.56
CA PHE A 485 -29.79 12.25 10.39
C PHE A 485 -30.05 10.76 10.65
N LEU A 486 -29.98 10.31 11.91
CA LEU A 486 -30.24 8.91 12.30
C LEU A 486 -31.74 8.56 12.46
N LYS A 487 -32.67 9.42 12.01
CA LYS A 487 -34.10 9.24 12.32
C LYS A 487 -35.08 9.21 11.14
N THR A 488 -34.60 9.29 9.91
CA THR A 488 -35.47 9.19 8.74
C THR A 488 -34.77 8.33 7.71
N ASP A 489 -35.00 7.02 7.81
CA ASP A 489 -35.12 6.08 6.68
C ASP A 489 -35.15 4.65 7.25
N PHE A 490 -36.19 4.42 8.05
CA PHE A 490 -36.79 3.09 8.27
C PHE A 490 -38.28 3.33 8.43
N ASN A 491 -38.98 3.31 7.30
CA ASN A 491 -40.36 2.86 7.17
C ASN A 491 -40.58 2.39 5.74
#